data_AF-A0A2E0LBZ6-F1
#
_entry.id   AF-A0A2E0LBZ6-F1
#
_cell.length_a   1.000
_cell.length_b   1.000
_cell.length_c   1.000
_cell.angle_alpha   90.00
_cell.angle_beta   90.00
_cell.angle_gamma   90.00
#
_symmetry.space_group_name_H-M   'P 1'
#
loop_
_entity.id
_entity.type
_entity.pdbx_description
1 polymer ?
#
loop_
_entity_poly.entity_id
_entity_poly.type
_entity_poly.pdbx_seq_one_letter_code
_entity_poly.pdbx_strand_id
1 'polypeptide(L)'
;MTASLQYTLRHELREVIARHLAAIGHYINFNQSPNDQIPDGILLNLERLSDICQGSPDAASAELYKEACAHLADVEAFLKHMNQQLDAEFEATHIGQIWRLAVDWRREAGQRFQVTLPQVWKLIAPVVPDCLDEMGNGLYEAKWWKPVPVMDIEILQYTEGIHIHGQPYQPKHLPGGLAVRFSVSETD
;
A
#
# COMPACT_ATOMS: atom_id res chain seq x y z
N MET A 1 -14.42 4.51 21.41
CA MET A 1 -13.42 5.52 21.02
C MET A 1 -13.90 6.89 21.44
N THR A 2 -13.03 7.71 22.02
CA THR A 2 -13.40 8.96 22.69
C THR A 2 -13.42 10.11 21.68
N ALA A 3 -14.42 10.98 21.76
CA ALA A 3 -14.53 12.22 20.97
C ALA A 3 -13.24 13.08 20.98
N SER A 4 -12.34 12.82 21.93
CA SER A 4 -10.99 13.39 22.05
C SER A 4 -10.04 13.03 20.90
N LEU A 5 -10.07 11.81 20.38
CA LEU A 5 -9.15 11.40 19.29
C LEU A 5 -9.52 12.11 17.99
N GLN A 6 -10.79 12.03 17.60
CA GLN A 6 -11.30 12.67 16.39
C GLN A 6 -11.06 14.19 16.38
N TYR A 7 -11.26 14.83 17.54
CA TYR A 7 -10.97 16.25 17.69
C TYR A 7 -9.48 16.56 17.46
N THR A 8 -8.58 15.75 18.03
CA THR A 8 -7.13 15.91 17.89
C THR A 8 -6.68 15.69 16.44
N LEU A 9 -7.13 14.61 15.80
CA LEU A 9 -6.82 14.31 14.40
C LEU A 9 -7.32 15.42 13.46
N ARG A 10 -8.55 15.90 13.69
CA ARG A 10 -9.12 17.01 12.93
C ARG A 10 -8.31 18.29 13.12
N HIS A 11 -7.83 18.59 14.33
CA HIS A 11 -6.98 19.74 14.57
C HIS A 11 -5.64 19.64 13.84
N GLU A 12 -4.93 18.52 13.99
CA GLU A 12 -3.61 18.32 13.37
C GLU A 12 -3.69 18.28 11.83
N LEU A 13 -4.71 17.65 11.24
CA LEU A 13 -4.91 17.68 9.79
C LEU A 13 -5.12 19.11 9.27
N ARG A 14 -5.80 19.98 10.03
CA ARG A 14 -5.93 21.40 9.66
C ARG A 14 -4.59 22.10 9.63
N GLU A 15 -3.69 21.80 10.57
CA GLU A 15 -2.36 22.40 10.56
C GLU A 15 -1.52 21.91 9.38
N VAL A 16 -1.56 20.61 9.07
CA VAL A 16 -0.91 20.03 7.89
C VAL A 16 -1.43 20.71 6.63
N ILE A 17 -2.75 20.81 6.49
CA ILE A 17 -3.37 21.52 5.36
C ILE A 17 -2.89 22.97 5.34
N ALA A 18 -3.02 23.72 6.43
CA ALA A 18 -2.68 25.13 6.52
C ALA A 18 -1.23 25.44 6.14
N ARG A 19 -0.28 24.61 6.57
CA ARG A 19 1.15 24.75 6.22
C ARG A 19 1.40 24.66 4.71
N HIS A 20 0.59 23.88 4.00
CA HIS A 20 0.78 23.55 2.59
C HIS A 20 -0.27 24.19 1.66
N LEU A 21 -1.22 24.97 2.20
CA LEU A 21 -2.26 25.66 1.43
C LEU A 21 -1.65 26.48 0.27
N ALA A 22 -0.52 27.16 0.47
CA ALA A 22 0.12 27.94 -0.59
C ALA A 22 0.54 27.11 -1.83
N ALA A 23 0.71 25.79 -1.69
CA ALA A 23 1.16 24.90 -2.75
C ALA A 23 0.03 24.08 -3.42
N ILE A 24 -1.16 23.99 -2.81
CA ILE A 24 -2.19 23.03 -3.22
C ILE A 24 -3.53 23.75 -3.42
N GLY A 25 -3.68 24.36 -4.59
CA GLY A 25 -4.91 25.04 -5.02
C GLY A 25 -6.14 24.15 -5.16
N HIS A 26 -6.01 22.82 -4.99
CA HIS A 26 -7.15 21.89 -5.01
C HIS A 26 -7.92 21.83 -3.68
N TYR A 27 -7.23 22.03 -2.54
CA TYR A 27 -7.89 22.09 -1.22
C TYR A 27 -8.34 23.49 -0.85
N ILE A 28 -7.69 24.53 -1.39
CA ILE A 28 -8.19 25.90 -1.27
C ILE A 28 -9.37 26.09 -2.23
N ASN A 29 -10.52 25.52 -1.90
CA ASN A 29 -11.75 26.14 -2.34
C ASN A 29 -11.95 27.40 -1.50
N PHE A 30 -11.62 28.56 -2.07
CA PHE A 30 -11.73 29.87 -1.40
C PHE A 30 -13.15 30.17 -0.86
N ASN A 31 -14.16 29.39 -1.29
CA ASN A 31 -15.55 29.52 -0.85
C ASN A 31 -15.94 28.53 0.26
N GLN A 32 -15.04 27.63 0.70
CA GLN A 32 -15.31 26.68 1.77
C GLN A 32 -14.47 27.00 3.01
N SER A 33 -15.08 26.85 4.19
CA SER A 33 -14.36 26.95 5.45
C SER A 33 -13.27 25.89 5.50
N PRO A 34 -12.08 26.17 6.06
CA PRO A 34 -11.05 25.16 6.31
C PRO A 34 -11.55 23.96 7.12
N ASN A 35 -12.64 24.12 7.88
CA ASN A 35 -13.30 23.04 8.61
C ASN A 35 -13.95 21.97 7.69
N ASP A 36 -14.32 22.37 6.47
CA ASP A 36 -15.02 21.53 5.48
C ASP A 36 -14.04 20.98 4.44
N GLN A 37 -12.75 21.33 4.54
CA GLN A 37 -11.71 20.95 3.57
C GLN A 37 -10.93 19.69 3.99
N ILE A 38 -11.12 19.18 5.21
CA ILE A 38 -10.55 17.88 5.61
C ILE A 38 -11.38 16.76 4.99
N PRO A 39 -10.79 15.85 4.19
CA PRO A 39 -11.53 14.71 3.69
C PRO A 39 -11.95 13.80 4.85
N ASP A 40 -13.26 13.64 5.07
CA ASP A 40 -13.79 12.75 6.12
C ASP A 40 -13.26 11.31 5.99
N GLY A 41 -12.96 10.87 4.76
CA GLY A 41 -12.32 9.58 4.50
C GLY A 41 -10.93 9.44 5.14
N ILE A 42 -10.12 10.50 5.19
CA ILE A 42 -8.78 10.45 5.81
C ILE A 42 -8.89 10.38 7.33
N LEU A 43 -9.84 11.11 7.92
CA LEU A 43 -10.13 10.99 9.35
C LEU A 43 -10.57 9.57 9.71
N LEU A 44 -11.49 9.00 8.94
CA LEU A 44 -11.95 7.63 9.14
C LEU A 44 -10.80 6.62 9.00
N ASN A 45 -9.94 6.78 7.98
CA ASN A 45 -8.79 5.91 7.78
C ASN A 45 -7.80 5.98 8.96
N LEU A 46 -7.50 7.17 9.48
CA LEU A 46 -6.63 7.34 10.64
C LEU A 46 -7.24 6.73 11.92
N GLU A 47 -8.55 6.88 12.13
CA GLU A 47 -9.27 6.24 13.23
C GLU A 47 -9.22 4.71 13.13
N ARG A 48 -9.50 4.16 11.95
CA ARG A 48 -9.41 2.71 11.70
C ARG A 48 -7.99 2.18 11.91
N LEU A 49 -6.98 2.87 11.40
CA LEU A 49 -5.58 2.49 11.64
C LEU A 49 -5.23 2.54 13.13
N SER A 50 -5.67 3.57 13.85
CA SER A 50 -5.47 3.67 15.30
C SER A 50 -6.10 2.48 16.05
N ASP A 51 -7.28 2.03 15.64
CA ASP A 51 -7.92 0.86 16.25
C ASP A 51 -7.20 -0.44 15.89
N ILE A 52 -6.85 -0.64 14.62
CA ILE A 52 -6.15 -1.86 14.16
C ILE A 52 -4.82 -2.00 14.88
N CYS A 53 -4.06 -0.90 15.00
CA CYS A 53 -2.72 -0.92 15.60
C CYS A 53 -2.72 -1.12 17.12
N GLN A 54 -3.88 -1.07 17.79
CA GLN A 54 -4.00 -1.50 19.19
C GLN A 54 -3.93 -3.04 19.32
N GLY A 55 -4.28 -3.76 18.25
CA GLY A 55 -4.16 -5.22 18.18
C GLY A 55 -2.74 -5.66 17.89
N SER A 56 -2.37 -6.86 18.38
CA SER A 56 -1.08 -7.46 18.06
C SER A 56 -1.01 -7.86 16.57
N PRO A 57 0.08 -7.52 15.84
CA PRO A 57 0.32 -7.99 14.46
C PRO A 57 0.29 -9.52 14.33
N ASP A 58 0.71 -10.24 15.39
CA ASP A 58 0.73 -11.71 15.45
C ASP A 58 -0.67 -12.34 15.53
N ALA A 59 -1.69 -11.54 15.81
CA ALA A 59 -3.09 -11.98 15.84
C ALA A 59 -3.90 -11.48 14.63
N ALA A 60 -3.28 -10.76 13.69
CA ALA A 60 -3.94 -10.27 12.49
C ALA A 60 -4.54 -11.42 11.65
N SER A 61 -5.71 -11.19 11.06
CA SER A 61 -6.25 -11.99 9.95
C SER A 61 -5.86 -11.36 8.60
N ALA A 62 -6.02 -12.11 7.51
CA ALA A 62 -5.68 -11.63 6.16
C ALA A 62 -6.54 -10.42 5.75
N GLU A 63 -7.82 -10.42 6.13
CA GLU A 63 -8.76 -9.32 5.88
C GLU A 63 -8.36 -8.07 6.67
N LEU A 64 -8.00 -8.23 7.94
CA LEU A 64 -7.55 -7.12 8.78
C LEU A 64 -6.23 -6.53 8.25
N TYR A 65 -5.34 -7.38 7.75
CA TYR A 65 -4.10 -6.95 7.10
C TYR A 65 -4.36 -6.18 5.79
N LYS A 66 -5.24 -6.71 4.92
CA LYS A 66 -5.66 -6.04 3.67
C LYS A 66 -6.31 -4.69 3.98
N GLU A 67 -7.18 -4.62 4.99
CA GLU A 67 -7.84 -3.38 5.46
C GLU A 67 -6.80 -2.36 5.94
N ALA A 68 -5.87 -2.76 6.79
CA ALA A 68 -4.80 -1.89 7.29
C ALA A 68 -3.93 -1.34 6.14
N CYS A 69 -3.60 -2.18 5.16
CA CYS A 69 -2.84 -1.78 3.98
C CYS A 69 -3.58 -0.73 3.15
N ALA A 70 -4.89 -0.92 2.93
CA ALA A 70 -5.71 0.01 2.16
C ALA A 70 -5.80 1.38 2.86
N HIS A 71 -6.12 1.41 4.15
CA HIS A 71 -6.21 2.67 4.90
C HIS A 71 -4.86 3.39 4.98
N LEU A 72 -3.75 2.65 5.18
CA LEU A 72 -2.42 3.24 5.20
C LEU A 72 -2.03 3.82 3.83
N ALA A 73 -2.34 3.12 2.73
CA ALA A 73 -2.06 3.61 1.38
C ALA A 73 -2.80 4.92 1.07
N ASP A 74 -4.07 5.04 1.47
CA ASP A 74 -4.85 6.27 1.32
C ASP A 74 -4.25 7.44 2.13
N VAL A 75 -3.83 7.17 3.37
CA VAL A 75 -3.18 8.17 4.23
C VAL A 75 -1.83 8.60 3.65
N GLU A 76 -1.01 7.65 3.19
CA GLU A 76 0.28 7.94 2.54
C GLU A 76 0.10 8.76 1.25
N ALA A 77 -0.91 8.43 0.44
CA ALA A 77 -1.25 9.18 -0.76
C ALA A 77 -1.68 10.62 -0.42
N PHE A 78 -2.48 10.80 0.63
CA PHE A 78 -2.87 12.12 1.13
C PHE A 78 -1.65 12.91 1.62
N LEU A 79 -0.83 12.35 2.50
CA LEU A 79 0.36 13.03 3.04
C LEU A 79 1.34 13.42 1.92
N LYS A 80 1.52 12.55 0.93
CA LYS A 80 2.33 12.83 -0.27
C LYS A 80 1.73 13.96 -1.10
N HIS A 81 0.42 13.95 -1.30
CA HIS A 81 -0.27 15.02 -2.02
C HIS A 81 -0.15 16.36 -1.28
N MET A 82 -0.16 16.31 0.05
CA MET A 82 0.12 17.44 0.94
C MET A 82 1.60 17.87 0.96
N ASN A 83 2.49 17.14 0.28
CA ASN A 83 3.94 17.33 0.35
C ASN A 83 4.46 17.36 1.80
N GLN A 84 3.82 16.58 2.68
CA GLN A 84 4.20 16.48 4.08
C GLN A 84 5.51 15.70 4.20
N GLN A 85 6.51 16.31 4.85
CA GLN A 85 7.74 15.62 5.20
C GLN A 85 7.48 14.70 6.39
N LEU A 86 7.97 13.46 6.29
CA LEU A 86 7.86 12.45 7.35
C LEU A 86 9.10 12.57 8.25
N ASP A 87 9.24 13.72 8.89
CA ASP A 87 10.35 14.06 9.77
C ASP A 87 9.99 13.86 11.25
N ALA A 88 10.94 14.12 12.14
CA ALA A 88 10.75 13.96 13.58
C ALA A 88 9.65 14.86 14.17
N GLU A 89 9.39 16.02 13.55
CA GLU A 89 8.31 16.92 14.00
C GLU A 89 6.95 16.35 13.64
N PHE A 90 6.80 15.83 12.42
CA PHE A 90 5.59 15.12 12.01
C PHE A 90 5.37 13.87 12.85
N GLU A 91 6.40 13.03 13.05
CA GLU A 91 6.31 11.82 13.86
C GLU A 91 5.95 12.07 15.33
N ALA A 92 6.18 13.29 15.84
CA ALA A 92 5.78 13.68 17.18
C ALA A 92 4.26 13.97 17.31
N THR A 93 3.57 14.27 16.20
CA THR A 93 2.10 14.48 16.17
C THR A 93 1.33 13.17 16.36
N HIS A 94 0.04 13.24 16.73
CA HIS A 94 -0.80 12.03 16.82
C HIS A 94 -0.97 11.35 15.46
N ILE A 95 -1.14 12.13 14.39
CA ILE A 95 -1.22 11.59 13.02
C ILE A 95 0.07 10.85 12.67
N GLY A 96 1.24 11.45 12.95
CA GLY A 96 2.53 10.84 12.68
C GLY A 96 2.78 9.58 13.51
N GLN A 97 2.34 9.57 14.77
CA GLN A 97 2.41 8.37 15.62
C GLN A 97 1.52 7.25 15.10
N ILE A 98 0.27 7.54 14.70
CA ILE A 98 -0.63 6.55 14.09
C ILE A 98 -0.02 6.01 12.79
N TRP A 99 0.47 6.89 11.92
CA TRP A 99 1.12 6.50 10.67
C TRP A 99 2.31 5.56 10.93
N ARG A 100 3.22 5.93 11.84
CA ARG A 100 4.39 5.12 12.19
C ARG A 100 3.98 3.75 12.74
N LEU A 101 3.04 3.73 13.69
CA LEU A 101 2.51 2.48 14.25
C LEU A 101 1.88 1.61 13.15
N ALA A 102 1.13 2.18 12.22
CA ALA A 102 0.54 1.45 11.10
C ALA A 102 1.60 0.89 10.14
N VAL A 103 2.67 1.63 9.86
CA VAL A 103 3.80 1.15 9.05
C VAL A 103 4.48 -0.05 9.72
N ASP A 104 4.76 0.07 11.01
CA ASP A 104 5.41 -1.00 11.79
C ASP A 104 4.50 -2.22 11.90
N TRP A 105 3.23 -2.01 12.23
CA TRP A 105 2.20 -3.05 12.32
C TRP A 105 2.05 -3.79 11.00
N ARG A 106 1.95 -3.06 9.87
CA ARG A 106 1.88 -3.66 8.52
C ARG A 106 3.13 -4.48 8.23
N ARG A 107 4.31 -3.98 8.57
CA ARG A 107 5.57 -4.70 8.32
C ARG A 107 5.61 -6.01 9.10
N GLU A 108 5.20 -6.01 10.36
CA GLU A 108 5.20 -7.20 11.22
C GLU A 108 4.10 -8.18 10.82
N ALA A 109 2.84 -7.72 10.67
CA ALA A 109 1.74 -8.56 10.22
C ALA A 109 2.00 -9.14 8.82
N GLY A 110 2.61 -8.34 7.93
CA GLY A 110 2.96 -8.75 6.59
C GLY A 110 3.93 -9.92 6.51
N GLN A 111 4.77 -10.16 7.53
CA GLN A 111 5.62 -11.35 7.59
C GLN A 111 4.79 -12.64 7.65
N ARG A 112 3.56 -12.57 8.17
CA ARG A 112 2.65 -13.73 8.31
C ARG A 112 1.85 -14.01 7.03
N PHE A 113 1.59 -12.96 6.26
CA PHE A 113 0.86 -13.04 4.97
C PHE A 113 1.80 -13.01 3.76
N GLN A 114 3.12 -13.06 3.99
CA GLN A 114 4.08 -13.32 2.92
C GLN A 114 3.82 -14.72 2.37
N VAL A 115 3.18 -14.78 1.20
CA VAL A 115 3.15 -15.99 0.39
C VAL A 115 4.60 -16.32 0.05
N THR A 116 5.12 -17.40 0.61
CA THR A 116 6.52 -17.76 0.41
C THR A 116 6.82 -17.98 -1.08
N LEU A 117 8.04 -17.68 -1.52
CA LEU A 117 8.46 -17.91 -2.91
C LEU A 117 8.08 -19.32 -3.44
N PRO A 118 8.21 -20.43 -2.66
CA PRO A 118 7.72 -21.75 -3.08
C PRO A 118 6.20 -21.84 -3.27
N GLN A 119 5.39 -21.12 -2.50
CA GLN A 119 3.93 -21.07 -2.69
C GLN A 119 3.58 -20.30 -3.97
N VAL A 120 4.28 -19.20 -4.25
CA VAL A 120 4.10 -18.46 -5.51
C VAL A 120 4.48 -19.34 -6.70
N TRP A 121 5.60 -20.06 -6.63
CA TRP A 121 5.99 -21.05 -7.64
C TRP A 121 4.92 -22.12 -7.89
N LYS A 122 4.23 -22.58 -6.84
CA LYS A 122 3.11 -23.53 -6.99
C LYS A 122 1.90 -22.88 -7.66
N LEU A 123 1.60 -21.63 -7.32
CA LEU A 123 0.46 -20.90 -7.89
C LEU A 123 0.67 -20.64 -9.39
N ILE A 124 1.87 -20.20 -9.77
CA ILE A 124 2.24 -19.91 -11.16
C ILE A 124 2.82 -21.13 -11.88
N ALA A 125 2.71 -22.33 -11.30
CA ALA A 125 3.26 -23.55 -11.88
C ALA A 125 2.85 -23.81 -13.34
N PRO A 126 1.63 -23.43 -13.82
CA PRO A 126 1.27 -23.60 -15.23
C PRO A 126 2.12 -22.79 -16.22
N VAL A 127 2.74 -21.68 -15.77
CA VAL A 127 3.42 -20.71 -16.64
C VAL A 127 4.95 -20.76 -16.58
N VAL A 128 5.48 -21.57 -15.66
CA VAL A 128 6.90 -21.96 -15.53
C VAL A 128 7.88 -20.87 -16.00
N PRO A 129 7.96 -19.70 -15.32
CA PRO A 129 9.02 -18.76 -15.66
C PRO A 129 10.38 -19.41 -15.43
N ASP A 130 11.38 -18.98 -16.17
CA ASP A 130 12.75 -19.45 -15.96
C ASP A 130 13.35 -18.87 -14.66
N CYS A 131 12.82 -17.71 -14.21
CA CYS A 131 13.25 -17.05 -12.98
C CYS A 131 12.07 -16.31 -12.35
N LEU A 132 11.96 -16.40 -11.02
CA LEU A 132 11.00 -15.69 -10.20
C LEU A 132 11.74 -15.00 -9.06
N ASP A 133 11.67 -13.67 -9.04
CA ASP A 133 12.29 -12.84 -7.99
C ASP A 133 11.21 -12.25 -7.08
N GLU A 134 11.44 -12.25 -5.77
CA GLU A 134 10.64 -11.48 -4.82
C GLU A 134 11.21 -10.05 -4.72
N MET A 135 10.38 -9.06 -5.04
CA MET A 135 10.74 -7.64 -4.98
C MET A 135 10.42 -6.99 -3.63
N GLY A 136 9.82 -7.75 -2.71
CA GLY A 136 9.33 -7.29 -1.40
C GLY A 136 7.87 -6.82 -1.44
N ASN A 137 7.24 -6.70 -0.26
CA ASN A 137 5.84 -6.30 -0.09
C ASN A 137 4.82 -7.13 -0.89
N GLY A 138 5.11 -8.42 -1.10
CA GLY A 138 4.24 -9.32 -1.87
C GLY A 138 4.23 -9.06 -3.38
N LEU A 139 5.19 -8.28 -3.90
CA LEU A 139 5.43 -8.11 -5.33
C LEU A 139 6.49 -9.10 -5.82
N TYR A 140 6.20 -9.74 -6.94
CA TYR A 140 7.05 -10.72 -7.58
C TYR A 140 7.32 -10.33 -9.04
N GLU A 141 8.45 -10.76 -9.56
CA GLU A 141 8.83 -10.56 -10.95
C GLU A 141 9.17 -11.91 -11.58
N ALA A 142 8.29 -12.38 -12.48
CA ALA A 142 8.53 -13.56 -13.29
C ALA A 142 9.24 -13.17 -14.59
N LYS A 143 10.24 -13.95 -15.00
CA LYS A 143 11.08 -13.72 -16.18
C LYS A 143 11.14 -14.96 -17.06
N TRP A 144 11.09 -14.71 -18.37
CA TRP A 144 11.29 -15.71 -19.42
C TRP A 144 12.43 -15.28 -20.34
N TRP A 145 13.40 -16.16 -20.56
CA TRP A 145 14.40 -16.01 -21.61
C TRP A 145 13.80 -16.36 -22.97
N LYS A 146 14.57 -16.15 -24.04
CA LYS A 146 14.14 -16.57 -25.37
C LYS A 146 14.18 -18.10 -25.50
N PRO A 147 13.17 -18.72 -26.15
CA PRO A 147 11.98 -18.08 -26.73
C PRO A 147 10.93 -17.75 -25.67
N VAL A 148 10.38 -16.52 -25.70
CA VAL A 148 9.35 -16.08 -24.73
C VAL A 148 8.04 -16.80 -25.05
N PRO A 149 7.48 -17.60 -24.12
CA PRO A 149 6.23 -18.30 -24.33
C PRO A 149 5.05 -17.35 -24.14
N VAL A 150 4.47 -16.88 -25.25
CA VAL A 150 3.35 -15.91 -25.23
C VAL A 150 2.14 -16.47 -24.45
N MET A 151 1.88 -17.76 -24.59
CA MET A 151 0.78 -18.47 -23.91
C MET A 151 0.94 -18.44 -22.38
N ASP A 152 2.16 -18.53 -21.87
CA ASP A 152 2.42 -18.56 -20.43
C ASP A 152 2.12 -17.19 -19.80
N ILE A 153 2.36 -16.11 -20.53
CA ILE A 153 2.01 -14.75 -20.08
C ILE A 153 0.49 -14.58 -20.03
N GLU A 154 -0.22 -15.10 -21.03
CA GLU A 154 -1.69 -15.08 -21.06
C GLU A 154 -2.26 -15.91 -19.90
N ILE A 155 -1.75 -17.12 -19.67
CA ILE A 155 -2.18 -17.94 -18.53
C ILE A 155 -1.92 -17.21 -17.21
N LEU A 156 -0.78 -16.53 -17.05
CA LEU A 156 -0.47 -15.76 -15.83
C LEU A 156 -1.46 -14.61 -15.63
N GLN A 157 -1.86 -13.92 -16.71
CA GLN A 157 -2.90 -12.87 -16.68
C GLN A 157 -4.26 -13.38 -16.19
N TYR A 158 -4.57 -14.65 -16.43
CA TYR A 158 -5.84 -15.28 -16.06
C TYR A 158 -5.74 -16.21 -14.84
N THR A 159 -4.56 -16.33 -14.21
CA THR A 159 -4.38 -17.16 -13.03
C THR A 159 -5.06 -16.49 -11.84
N GLU A 160 -5.97 -17.22 -11.19
CA GLU A 160 -6.70 -16.74 -10.02
C GLU A 160 -5.73 -16.35 -8.89
N GLY A 161 -6.00 -15.24 -8.20
CA GLY A 161 -5.12 -14.69 -7.17
C GLY A 161 -3.88 -13.96 -7.72
N ILE A 162 -3.69 -13.84 -9.03
CA ILE A 162 -2.60 -13.04 -9.62
C ILE A 162 -3.11 -11.67 -10.06
N HIS A 163 -2.44 -10.62 -9.61
CA HIS A 163 -2.66 -9.24 -10.05
C HIS A 163 -1.42 -8.69 -10.73
N ILE A 164 -1.49 -8.44 -12.03
CA ILE A 164 -0.36 -7.94 -12.81
C ILE A 164 -0.23 -6.42 -12.65
N HIS A 165 1.01 -5.98 -12.41
CA HIS A 165 1.39 -4.59 -12.24
C HIS A 165 2.08 -4.06 -13.49
N GLY A 166 1.33 -3.32 -14.30
CA GLY A 166 1.80 -2.73 -15.55
C GLY A 166 1.85 -3.72 -16.71
N GLN A 167 2.35 -3.27 -17.85
CA GLN A 167 2.50 -4.12 -19.03
C GLN A 167 3.76 -4.99 -18.93
N PRO A 168 3.75 -6.22 -19.46
CA PRO A 168 4.96 -7.02 -19.63
C PRO A 168 6.04 -6.21 -20.35
N TYR A 169 7.28 -6.31 -19.88
CA TYR A 169 8.35 -5.46 -20.36
C TYR A 169 9.65 -6.23 -20.53
N GLN A 170 10.57 -5.69 -21.33
CA GLN A 170 11.89 -6.28 -21.57
C GLN A 170 12.94 -5.65 -20.61
N PRO A 171 13.51 -6.40 -19.67
CA PRO A 171 14.58 -5.88 -18.81
C PRO A 171 15.86 -5.55 -19.59
N LYS A 172 16.60 -4.52 -19.14
CA LYS A 172 17.88 -4.12 -19.79
C LYS A 172 18.91 -5.24 -19.82
N HIS A 173 18.97 -6.06 -18.77
CA HIS A 173 19.88 -7.18 -18.62
C HIS A 173 19.36 -8.48 -19.25
N LEU A 174 18.18 -8.46 -19.90
CA LEU A 174 17.56 -9.61 -20.52
C LEU A 174 17.12 -9.29 -21.96
N PRO A 175 18.08 -9.14 -22.90
CA PRO A 175 17.76 -8.74 -24.26
C PRO A 175 16.92 -9.79 -24.99
N GLY A 176 15.68 -9.42 -25.33
CA GLY A 176 14.72 -10.24 -26.02
C GLY A 176 13.95 -11.24 -25.15
N GLY A 177 14.22 -11.31 -23.85
CA GLY A 177 13.33 -11.96 -22.90
C GLY A 177 12.25 -11.01 -22.42
N LEU A 178 11.44 -11.48 -21.46
CA LEU A 178 10.31 -10.72 -20.94
C LEU A 178 10.22 -10.87 -19.43
N ALA A 179 9.81 -9.80 -18.75
CA ALA A 179 9.48 -9.80 -17.34
C ALA A 179 8.04 -9.33 -17.13
N VAL A 180 7.37 -9.95 -16.17
CA VAL A 180 6.02 -9.59 -15.72
C VAL A 180 6.08 -9.40 -14.21
N ARG A 181 5.63 -8.23 -13.75
CA ARG A 181 5.47 -7.94 -12.32
C ARG A 181 4.06 -8.25 -11.90
N PHE A 182 3.91 -8.91 -10.77
CA PHE A 182 2.60 -9.28 -10.26
C PHE A 182 2.63 -9.39 -8.74
N SER A 183 1.47 -9.31 -8.11
CA SER A 183 1.27 -9.65 -6.69
C SER A 183 0.32 -10.83 -6.57
N VAL A 184 0.46 -11.58 -5.48
CA VAL A 184 -0.45 -12.68 -5.15
C VAL A 184 -1.45 -12.19 -4.10
N SER A 185 -2.74 -12.30 -4.39
CA SER A 185 -3.80 -12.22 -3.40
C SER A 185 -4.10 -13.62 -2.89
N GLU A 186 -4.24 -13.78 -1.57
CA GLU A 186 -4.82 -15.00 -1.02
C GLU A 186 -6.23 -15.17 -1.60
N THR A 187 -6.41 -16.23 -2.40
CA THR A 187 -7.71 -16.85 -2.65
C THR A 187 -8.23 -17.39 -1.33
N ASP A 188 -9.42 -16.95 -0.95
CA ASP A 188 -10.16 -17.38 0.25
C ASP A 188 -10.24 -18.92 0.39
#